data_AF-A0A545TF01-F1
#
_entry.id   AF-A0A545TF01-F1
#
_cell.length_a   1.000
_cell.length_b   1.000
_cell.length_c   1.000
_cell.angle_alpha   90.00
_cell.angle_beta   90.00
_cell.angle_gamma   90.00
#
_symmetry.space_group_name_H-M   'P 1'
#
loop_
_entity.id
_entity.type
_entity.pdbx_description
1 polymer ?
#
loop_
_entity_poly.entity_id
_entity_poly.type
_entity_poly.pdbx_seq_one_letter_code
_entity_poly.pdbx_strand_id
1 'polypeptide(L)'
;MEFAERPGGGYNEPTVEFKNNPTIENYLHLRRSDPDAEIEISVFGGIDALFAMEDELERFGFDPQTVASIFDADEDAVSSLSLQLMEKIVQAKELTRDGETHLVRRGIAVPDKLIDWLICAMLDSLSWNNELIIHRDLIVPIRERLGGPNPQYQQTIDAHEKRQAAIWLAAQMKAQGTEPTIRGIAQHFAVAPSTVARWFPGTSFQEEAEKLSKFFDKDGNIEWPSKPE
;
A
#
# COMPACT_ATOMS: atom_id res chain seq x y z
N MET A 1 -2.47 27.92 -25.38
CA MET A 1 -3.00 26.70 -26.01
C MET A 1 -4.50 26.75 -25.79
N GLU A 2 -5.29 27.08 -26.81
CA GLU A 2 -6.77 27.06 -26.69
C GLU A 2 -7.21 25.60 -26.78
N PHE A 3 -7.79 25.10 -25.70
CA PHE A 3 -8.34 23.74 -25.65
C PHE A 3 -9.72 23.74 -26.29
N ALA A 4 -9.94 22.90 -27.30
CA ALA A 4 -11.17 22.88 -28.08
C ALA A 4 -12.36 22.39 -27.25
N GLU A 5 -13.31 23.27 -26.97
CA GLU A 5 -14.63 22.93 -26.44
C GLU A 5 -15.43 22.21 -27.53
N ARG A 6 -15.73 20.91 -27.39
CA ARG A 6 -16.79 20.29 -28.20
C ARG A 6 -18.14 20.44 -27.49
N PRO A 7 -19.25 20.55 -28.24
CA PRO A 7 -20.57 20.55 -27.64
C PRO A 7 -20.87 19.16 -27.06
N GLY A 8 -20.98 19.08 -25.73
CA GLY A 8 -21.29 17.85 -25.00
C GLY A 8 -20.08 17.05 -24.50
N GLY A 9 -18.86 17.55 -24.67
CA GLY A 9 -17.64 16.93 -24.17
C GLY A 9 -16.44 17.86 -24.39
N GLY A 10 -16.01 18.53 -23.33
CA GLY A 10 -14.89 19.46 -23.37
C GLY A 10 -14.57 19.95 -21.97
N TYR A 11 -13.31 20.35 -21.77
CA TYR A 11 -12.83 20.86 -20.48
C TYR A 11 -13.69 22.03 -20.02
N ASN A 12 -14.51 21.80 -18.99
CA ASN A 12 -15.30 22.83 -18.35
C ASN A 12 -14.41 23.79 -17.53
N GLU A 13 -14.95 24.93 -17.10
CA GLU A 13 -14.20 25.92 -16.31
C GLU A 13 -13.48 25.31 -15.09
N PRO A 14 -14.12 24.44 -14.27
CA PRO A 14 -13.43 23.73 -13.19
C PRO A 14 -12.27 22.83 -13.66
N THR A 15 -12.36 22.25 -14.86
CA THR A 15 -11.26 21.44 -15.40
C THR A 15 -10.08 22.29 -15.83
N VAL A 16 -10.33 23.43 -16.46
CA VAL A 16 -9.29 24.40 -16.80
C VAL A 16 -8.61 24.93 -15.53
N GLU A 17 -9.38 25.21 -14.49
CA GLU A 17 -8.86 25.61 -13.18
C GLU A 17 -7.93 24.55 -12.58
N PHE A 18 -8.35 23.28 -12.58
CA PHE A 18 -7.50 22.17 -12.12
C PHE A 18 -6.24 22.03 -12.98
N LYS A 19 -6.33 22.07 -14.32
CA LYS A 19 -5.14 21.96 -15.19
C LYS A 19 -4.12 23.07 -14.94
N ASN A 20 -4.57 24.28 -14.66
CA ASN A 20 -3.67 25.41 -14.37
C ASN A 20 -3.11 25.38 -12.93
N ASN A 21 -3.83 24.78 -11.99
CA ASN A 21 -3.45 24.68 -10.59
C ASN A 21 -3.94 23.35 -9.99
N PRO A 22 -3.16 22.27 -10.14
CA PRO A 22 -3.60 20.90 -9.82
C PRO A 22 -3.53 20.59 -8.33
N THR A 23 -4.29 21.34 -7.53
CA THR A 23 -4.45 21.10 -6.09
C THR A 23 -5.54 20.07 -5.82
N ILE A 24 -5.48 19.44 -4.64
CA ILE A 24 -6.52 18.52 -4.18
C ILE A 24 -7.85 19.26 -4.06
N GLU A 25 -7.84 20.51 -3.59
CA GLU A 25 -9.01 21.37 -3.47
C GLU A 25 -9.69 21.59 -4.83
N ASN A 26 -8.91 21.88 -5.88
CA ASN A 26 -9.42 22.10 -7.23
C ASN A 26 -9.95 20.80 -7.84
N TYR A 27 -9.27 19.67 -7.61
CA TYR A 27 -9.77 18.36 -8.04
C TYR A 27 -11.11 18.02 -7.36
N LEU A 28 -11.22 18.27 -6.05
CA LEU A 28 -12.46 18.07 -5.30
C LEU A 28 -13.58 18.99 -5.78
N HIS A 29 -13.26 20.24 -6.11
CA HIS A 29 -14.24 21.18 -6.65
C HIS A 29 -14.81 20.67 -7.98
N LEU A 30 -13.93 20.33 -8.93
CA LEU A 30 -14.29 19.75 -10.22
C LEU A 30 -15.17 18.49 -10.06
N ARG A 31 -14.71 17.48 -9.31
CA ARG A 31 -15.44 16.21 -9.22
C ARG A 31 -16.78 16.30 -8.49
N ARG A 32 -16.97 17.33 -7.66
CA ARG A 32 -18.26 17.56 -6.98
C ARG A 32 -19.22 18.39 -7.83
N SER A 33 -18.72 19.28 -8.68
CA SER A 33 -19.55 20.10 -9.57
C SER A 33 -19.96 19.32 -10.82
N ASP A 34 -19.06 18.50 -11.35
CA ASP A 34 -19.28 17.68 -12.54
C ASP A 34 -18.50 16.34 -12.43
N PRO A 35 -19.14 15.29 -11.88
CA PRO A 35 -18.49 13.99 -11.67
C PRO A 35 -17.98 13.35 -12.96
N ASP A 36 -18.65 13.60 -14.08
CA ASP A 36 -18.38 12.98 -15.39
C ASP A 36 -17.47 13.85 -16.28
N ALA A 37 -17.00 14.98 -15.77
CA ALA A 37 -16.10 15.86 -16.49
C ALA A 37 -14.84 15.12 -16.97
N GLU A 38 -14.54 15.28 -18.25
CA GLU A 38 -13.30 14.79 -18.84
C GLU A 38 -12.12 15.55 -18.24
N ILE A 39 -11.11 14.82 -17.77
CA ILE A 39 -9.92 15.39 -17.15
C ILE A 39 -8.74 14.47 -17.41
N GLU A 40 -7.59 15.10 -17.55
CA GLU A 40 -6.29 14.47 -17.63
C GLU A 40 -5.51 14.83 -16.36
N ILE A 41 -4.92 13.83 -15.70
CA ILE A 41 -4.02 14.02 -14.57
C ILE A 41 -2.59 13.96 -15.09
N SER A 42 -1.99 15.12 -15.36
CA SER A 42 -0.63 15.22 -15.90
C SER A 42 0.12 16.39 -15.24
N VAL A 43 0.59 16.18 -14.01
CA VAL A 43 1.29 17.15 -13.17
C VAL A 43 2.82 16.93 -13.24
N PHE A 44 3.25 15.68 -13.42
CA PHE A 44 4.64 15.27 -13.41
C PHE A 44 5.04 14.78 -14.80
N GLY A 45 5.87 15.55 -15.50
CA GLY A 45 6.50 15.06 -16.73
C GLY A 45 6.54 16.05 -17.88
N GLY A 46 6.61 15.47 -19.08
CA GLY A 46 6.93 16.15 -20.32
C GLY A 46 8.42 16.01 -20.68
N ILE A 47 8.72 16.17 -21.97
CA ILE A 47 10.08 16.01 -22.49
C ILE A 47 11.09 16.98 -21.83
N ASP A 48 10.63 18.18 -21.43
CA ASP A 48 11.47 19.16 -20.74
C ASP A 48 11.90 18.70 -19.34
N ALA A 49 11.01 17.98 -18.63
CA ALA A 49 11.34 17.42 -17.32
C ALA A 49 12.39 16.30 -17.44
N LEU A 50 12.33 15.51 -18.51
CA LEU A 50 13.35 14.49 -18.79
C LEU A 50 14.72 15.13 -19.01
N PHE A 51 14.82 16.16 -19.85
CA PHE A 51 16.09 16.86 -20.10
C PHE A 51 16.64 17.51 -18.83
N ALA A 52 15.78 18.06 -17.98
CA ALA A 52 16.22 18.64 -16.70
C ALA A 52 16.76 17.61 -15.70
N MET A 53 16.36 16.34 -15.84
CA MET A 53 16.67 15.26 -14.91
C MET A 53 17.72 14.28 -15.43
N GLU A 54 18.16 14.40 -16.69
CA GLU A 54 19.06 13.47 -17.37
C GLU A 54 20.31 13.12 -16.55
N ASP A 55 21.07 14.13 -16.10
CA ASP A 55 22.28 13.95 -15.28
C ASP A 55 22.00 13.18 -13.97
N GLU A 56 20.87 13.47 -13.32
CA GLU A 56 20.51 12.84 -12.04
C GLU A 56 20.01 11.40 -12.27
N LEU A 57 19.30 11.13 -13.37
CA LEU A 57 18.88 9.79 -13.77
C LEU A 57 20.09 8.90 -14.03
N GLU A 58 21.02 9.37 -14.87
CA GLU A 58 22.24 8.63 -15.21
C GLU A 58 23.10 8.38 -13.97
N ARG A 59 23.25 9.40 -13.10
CA ARG A 59 23.98 9.29 -11.84
C ARG A 59 23.49 8.14 -10.96
N PHE A 60 22.19 7.87 -10.96
CA PHE A 60 21.58 6.79 -10.18
C PHE A 60 21.36 5.50 -10.97
N GLY A 61 21.80 5.47 -12.23
CA GLY A 61 21.79 4.32 -13.11
C GLY A 61 20.43 4.05 -13.77
N PHE A 62 19.58 5.07 -13.88
CA PHE A 62 18.38 5.01 -14.72
C PHE A 62 18.77 5.39 -16.15
N ASP A 63 18.35 4.58 -17.12
CA ASP A 63 18.53 4.90 -18.53
C ASP A 63 17.51 5.97 -18.95
N PRO A 64 17.95 7.18 -19.38
CA PRO A 64 17.04 8.25 -19.79
C PRO A 64 16.11 7.83 -20.93
N GLN A 65 16.53 6.90 -21.80
CA GLN A 65 15.66 6.41 -22.88
C GLN A 65 14.51 5.57 -22.33
N THR A 66 14.77 4.67 -21.39
CA THR A 66 13.73 3.93 -20.67
C THR A 66 12.76 4.88 -19.95
N VAL A 67 13.28 5.95 -19.32
CA VAL A 67 12.44 6.97 -18.67
C VAL A 67 11.67 7.81 -19.71
N ALA A 68 12.20 8.02 -20.90
CA ALA A 68 11.46 8.66 -21.98
C ALA A 68 10.24 7.80 -22.39
N SER A 69 10.44 6.49 -22.54
CA SER A 69 9.39 5.56 -22.95
C SER A 69 8.23 5.45 -21.96
N ILE A 70 8.46 5.66 -20.66
CA ILE A 70 7.34 5.67 -19.70
C ILE A 70 6.37 6.83 -19.93
N PHE A 71 6.81 7.94 -20.55
CA PHE A 71 5.93 9.06 -20.89
C PHE A 71 4.92 8.64 -21.98
N ASP A 72 5.26 7.72 -22.86
CA ASP A 72 4.29 7.17 -23.84
C ASP A 72 3.45 6.01 -23.26
N ALA A 73 3.49 5.80 -21.93
CA ALA A 73 2.87 4.68 -21.24
C ALA A 73 3.26 3.29 -21.81
N ASP A 74 4.49 3.17 -22.29
CA ASP A 74 5.02 1.90 -22.78
C ASP A 74 5.08 0.86 -21.64
N GLU A 75 4.33 -0.23 -21.81
CA GLU A 75 4.15 -1.26 -20.77
C GLU A 75 5.49 -1.91 -20.36
N ASP A 76 6.35 -2.21 -21.33
CA ASP A 76 7.65 -2.84 -21.08
C ASP A 76 8.57 -1.89 -20.31
N ALA A 77 8.60 -0.61 -20.68
CA ALA A 77 9.35 0.42 -19.97
C ALA A 77 8.83 0.64 -18.54
N VAL A 78 7.50 0.69 -18.35
CA VAL A 78 6.89 0.84 -17.02
C VAL A 78 7.23 -0.36 -16.13
N SER A 79 7.12 -1.59 -16.64
CA SER A 79 7.48 -2.80 -15.90
C SER A 79 8.98 -2.81 -15.56
N SER A 80 9.85 -2.57 -16.56
CA SER A 80 11.31 -2.54 -16.41
C SER A 80 11.75 -1.53 -15.38
N LEU A 81 11.26 -0.28 -15.48
CA LEU A 81 11.58 0.77 -14.53
C LEU A 81 11.06 0.45 -13.13
N SER A 82 9.84 -0.11 -13.01
CA SER A 82 9.28 -0.50 -11.72
C SER A 82 10.12 -1.57 -11.01
N LEU A 83 10.61 -2.58 -11.75
CA LEU A 83 11.53 -3.59 -11.24
C LEU A 83 12.84 -2.94 -10.77
N GLN A 84 13.40 -2.04 -11.57
CA GLN A 84 14.61 -1.31 -11.21
C GLN A 84 14.41 -0.48 -9.93
N LEU A 85 13.27 0.22 -9.78
CA LEU A 85 12.94 0.94 -8.55
C LEU A 85 12.92 0.01 -7.33
N MET A 86 12.30 -1.17 -7.44
CA MET A 86 12.28 -2.15 -6.36
C MET A 86 13.68 -2.62 -5.97
N GLU A 87 14.55 -2.89 -6.93
CA GLU A 87 15.95 -3.26 -6.67
C GLU A 87 16.69 -2.15 -5.91
N LYS A 88 16.54 -0.89 -6.33
CA LYS A 88 17.16 0.26 -5.64
C LYS A 88 16.62 0.43 -4.22
N ILE A 89 15.32 0.23 -4.01
CA ILE A 89 14.70 0.25 -2.67
C ILE A 89 15.30 -0.84 -1.78
N VAL A 90 15.42 -2.07 -2.28
CA VAL A 90 16.01 -3.20 -1.55
C VAL A 90 17.46 -2.88 -1.19
N GLN A 91 18.27 -2.44 -2.15
CA GLN A 91 19.67 -2.07 -1.94
C GLN A 91 19.82 -0.98 -0.85
N ALA A 92 18.99 0.07 -0.89
CA ALA A 92 19.01 1.14 0.11
C ALA A 92 18.69 0.63 1.52
N LYS A 93 17.74 -0.30 1.65
CA LYS A 93 17.38 -0.93 2.93
C LYS A 93 18.50 -1.80 3.48
N GLU A 94 19.17 -2.57 2.62
CA GLU A 94 20.28 -3.43 3.02
C GLU A 94 21.45 -2.59 3.54
N LEU A 95 21.85 -1.56 2.81
CA LEU A 95 22.91 -0.65 3.23
C LEU A 95 22.59 0.05 4.57
N THR A 96 21.33 0.48 4.74
CA THR A 96 20.88 1.09 6.00
C THR A 96 20.94 0.09 7.16
N ARG A 97 20.54 -1.16 6.93
CA ARG A 97 20.60 -2.25 7.93
C ARG A 97 22.05 -2.55 8.35
N ASP A 98 22.99 -2.43 7.41
CA ASP A 98 24.42 -2.66 7.66
C ASP A 98 25.10 -1.46 8.35
N GLY A 99 24.34 -0.42 8.68
CA GLY A 99 24.79 0.74 9.46
C GLY A 99 25.42 1.86 8.61
N GLU A 100 25.34 1.78 7.29
CA GLU A 100 25.82 2.84 6.41
C GLU A 100 24.92 4.08 6.53
N THR A 101 25.55 5.24 6.68
CA THR A 101 24.88 6.54 6.80
C THR A 101 25.29 7.46 5.66
N HIS A 102 24.48 8.48 5.37
CA HIS A 102 24.71 9.43 4.27
C HIS A 102 24.79 8.81 2.86
N LEU A 103 24.10 7.68 2.63
CA LEU A 103 24.09 6.92 1.38
C LEU A 103 23.71 7.77 0.16
N VAL A 104 22.67 8.60 0.30
CA VAL A 104 22.20 9.51 -0.77
C VAL A 104 23.24 10.58 -1.09
N ARG A 105 23.86 11.20 -0.07
CA ARG A 105 24.90 12.22 -0.26
C ARG A 105 26.11 11.68 -1.00
N ARG A 106 26.45 10.41 -0.79
CA ARG A 106 27.55 9.71 -1.48
C ARG A 106 27.16 9.21 -2.88
N GLY A 107 25.91 9.39 -3.32
CA GLY A 107 25.42 8.87 -4.60
C GLY A 107 25.30 7.34 -4.64
N ILE A 108 25.26 6.67 -3.48
CA ILE A 108 25.26 5.21 -3.38
C ILE A 108 23.83 4.66 -3.40
N ALA A 109 22.89 5.38 -2.79
CA ALA A 109 21.47 5.03 -2.79
C ALA A 109 20.66 6.12 -3.49
N VAL A 110 19.66 5.69 -4.25
CA VAL A 110 18.72 6.57 -4.94
C VAL A 110 17.93 7.37 -3.90
N PRO A 111 17.77 8.70 -4.06
CA PRO A 111 16.92 9.49 -3.19
C PRO A 111 15.47 9.02 -3.29
N ASP A 112 14.82 8.86 -2.13
CA ASP A 112 13.38 8.60 -2.02
C ASP A 112 12.52 9.51 -2.91
N LYS A 113 12.90 10.78 -3.03
CA LYS A 113 12.19 11.77 -3.86
C LYS A 113 12.30 11.52 -5.36
N LEU A 114 13.40 10.94 -5.82
CA LEU A 114 13.53 10.54 -7.22
C LEU A 114 12.65 9.33 -7.52
N ILE A 115 12.59 8.36 -6.58
CA ILE A 115 11.67 7.22 -6.68
C ILE A 115 10.21 7.70 -6.72
N ASP A 116 9.83 8.58 -5.78
CA ASP A 116 8.48 9.16 -5.73
C ASP A 116 8.13 9.88 -7.06
N TRP A 117 9.07 10.65 -7.61
CA TRP A 117 8.88 11.36 -8.88
C TRP A 117 8.69 10.40 -10.07
N LEU A 118 9.52 9.35 -10.19
CA LEU A 118 9.40 8.34 -11.25
C LEU A 118 8.06 7.58 -11.17
N ILE A 119 7.60 7.26 -9.95
CA ILE A 119 6.28 6.66 -9.73
C ILE A 119 5.17 7.59 -10.20
N CYS A 120 5.23 8.87 -9.82
CA CYS A 120 4.24 9.84 -10.27
C CYS A 120 4.26 10.03 -11.79
N ALA A 121 5.44 10.09 -12.42
CA ALA A 121 5.56 10.21 -13.86
C ALA A 121 4.90 9.03 -14.60
N MET A 122 5.07 7.80 -14.10
CA MET A 122 4.38 6.62 -14.66
C MET A 122 2.86 6.67 -14.45
N LEU A 123 2.38 7.18 -13.30
CA LEU A 123 0.93 7.27 -13.04
C LEU A 123 0.26 8.36 -13.90
N ASP A 124 0.92 9.49 -14.06
CA ASP A 124 0.44 10.58 -14.90
C ASP A 124 0.47 10.19 -16.38
N SER A 125 1.48 9.42 -16.80
CA SER A 125 1.58 8.94 -18.17
C SER A 125 0.50 7.93 -18.54
N LEU A 126 0.02 7.15 -17.57
CA LEU A 126 -1.17 6.31 -17.74
C LEU A 126 -2.41 7.19 -17.97
N SER A 127 -2.56 8.29 -17.23
CA SER A 127 -3.72 9.17 -17.37
C SER A 127 -3.77 9.92 -18.71
N TRP A 128 -2.67 10.52 -19.18
CA TRP A 128 -2.69 11.34 -20.41
C TRP A 128 -2.81 10.52 -21.70
N ASN A 129 -2.53 9.22 -21.64
CA ASN A 129 -2.59 8.27 -22.76
C ASN A 129 -3.90 7.48 -22.70
N ASN A 130 -4.76 7.78 -21.72
CA ASN A 130 -6.01 7.09 -21.47
C ASN A 130 -5.84 5.58 -21.18
N GLU A 131 -4.70 5.21 -20.59
CA GLU A 131 -4.37 3.85 -20.16
C GLU A 131 -4.58 3.71 -18.66
N LEU A 132 -5.84 3.56 -18.23
CA LEU A 132 -6.20 3.59 -16.80
C LEU A 132 -5.92 2.29 -16.04
N ILE A 133 -5.24 1.32 -16.66
CA ILE A 133 -4.87 0.05 -16.03
C ILE A 133 -3.46 0.17 -15.45
N ILE A 134 -3.37 0.15 -14.12
CA ILE A 134 -2.08 0.19 -13.43
C ILE A 134 -1.39 -1.19 -13.50
N HIS A 135 -0.17 -1.22 -14.02
CA HIS A 135 0.65 -2.43 -14.08
C HIS A 135 0.94 -3.00 -12.68
N ARG A 136 0.93 -4.32 -12.55
CA ARG A 136 1.19 -5.00 -11.26
C ARG A 136 2.57 -4.67 -10.71
N ASP A 137 3.56 -4.56 -11.60
CA ASP A 137 4.93 -4.24 -11.21
C ASP A 137 5.04 -2.83 -10.67
N LEU A 138 4.18 -1.90 -11.10
CA LEU A 138 4.09 -0.53 -10.58
C LEU A 138 3.32 -0.45 -9.24
N ILE A 139 2.34 -1.33 -9.01
CA ILE A 139 1.60 -1.39 -7.74
C ILE A 139 2.54 -1.65 -6.56
N VAL A 140 3.54 -2.52 -6.73
CA VAL A 140 4.45 -2.92 -5.65
C VAL A 140 5.29 -1.76 -5.11
N PRO A 141 6.04 -1.00 -5.92
CA PRO A 141 6.79 0.16 -5.43
C PRO A 141 5.86 1.25 -4.87
N ILE A 142 4.67 1.48 -5.45
CA ILE A 142 3.67 2.40 -4.87
C ILE A 142 3.32 1.98 -3.44
N ARG A 143 2.92 0.72 -3.23
CA ARG A 143 2.59 0.19 -1.89
C ARG A 143 3.79 0.31 -0.95
N GLU A 144 4.97 0.00 -1.43
CA GLU A 144 6.19 0.06 -0.64
C GLU A 144 6.44 1.48 -0.11
N ARG A 145 6.27 2.49 -0.95
CA ARG A 145 6.40 3.90 -0.58
C ARG A 145 5.29 4.41 0.36
N LEU A 146 4.09 3.86 0.27
CA LEU A 146 2.93 4.27 1.08
C LEU A 146 2.85 3.61 2.47
N GLY A 147 3.74 2.67 2.81
CA GLY A 147 3.73 2.03 4.12
C GLY A 147 4.20 0.57 4.14
N GLY A 148 4.64 0.04 3.00
CA GLY A 148 5.23 -1.29 2.92
C GLY A 148 4.22 -2.42 3.13
N PRO A 149 4.72 -3.65 3.40
CA PRO A 149 3.85 -4.80 3.55
C PRO A 149 3.07 -4.83 4.87
N ASN A 150 3.47 -4.03 5.86
CA ASN A 150 2.94 -4.11 7.22
C ASN A 150 2.56 -2.72 7.82
N PRO A 151 1.61 -2.00 7.19
CA PRO A 151 1.17 -0.70 7.68
C PRO A 151 0.47 -0.81 9.05
N GLN A 152 0.42 0.29 9.80
CA GLN A 152 -0.10 0.33 11.17
C GLN A 152 -1.53 -0.24 11.32
N TYR A 153 -2.41 0.08 10.37
CA TYR A 153 -3.77 -0.46 10.38
C TYR A 153 -3.81 -1.97 10.11
N GLN A 154 -2.92 -2.49 9.25
CA GLN A 154 -2.78 -3.94 9.07
C GLN A 154 -2.30 -4.62 10.35
N GLN A 155 -1.33 -4.04 11.06
CA GLN A 155 -0.89 -4.57 12.36
C GLN A 155 -2.03 -4.63 13.39
N THR A 156 -2.95 -3.66 13.33
CA THR A 156 -4.12 -3.61 14.20
C THR A 156 -5.13 -4.69 13.83
N ILE A 157 -5.39 -4.89 12.54
CA ILE A 157 -6.23 -5.98 12.01
C ILE A 157 -5.63 -7.33 12.40
N ASP A 158 -4.35 -7.57 12.13
CA ASP A 158 -3.65 -8.80 12.48
C ASP A 158 -3.71 -9.10 13.99
N ALA A 159 -3.55 -8.07 14.83
CA ALA A 159 -3.67 -8.24 16.28
C ALA A 159 -5.09 -8.60 16.69
N HIS A 160 -6.11 -8.00 16.06
CA HIS A 160 -7.51 -8.34 16.28
C HIS A 160 -7.82 -9.78 15.86
N GLU A 161 -7.42 -10.19 14.66
CA GLU A 161 -7.64 -11.53 14.13
C GLU A 161 -6.94 -12.59 14.98
N LYS A 162 -5.67 -12.37 15.34
CA LYS A 162 -4.91 -13.27 16.22
C LYS A 162 -5.53 -13.37 17.61
N ARG A 163 -6.03 -12.26 18.16
CA ARG A 163 -6.78 -12.27 19.41
C ARG A 163 -8.05 -13.13 19.29
N GLN A 164 -8.84 -12.95 18.24
CA GLN A 164 -10.06 -13.74 18.03
C GLN A 164 -9.73 -15.23 17.92
N ALA A 165 -8.78 -15.59 17.06
CA ALA A 165 -8.33 -16.97 16.88
C ALA A 165 -7.80 -17.58 18.20
N ALA A 166 -7.08 -16.79 19.01
CA ALA A 166 -6.59 -17.22 20.32
C ALA A 166 -7.72 -17.54 21.32
N ILE A 167 -8.82 -16.77 21.33
CA ILE A 167 -9.97 -17.08 22.20
C ILE A 167 -10.68 -18.34 21.71
N TRP A 168 -10.89 -18.47 20.40
CA TRP A 168 -11.52 -19.66 19.82
C TRP A 168 -10.74 -20.94 20.15
N LEU A 169 -9.42 -20.89 20.03
CA LEU A 169 -8.55 -22.00 20.43
C LEU A 169 -8.63 -22.27 21.94
N ALA A 170 -8.59 -21.22 22.77
CA ALA A 170 -8.70 -21.37 24.22
C ALA A 170 -10.04 -21.99 24.64
N ALA A 171 -11.13 -21.59 24.00
CA ALA A 171 -12.47 -22.13 24.21
C ALA A 171 -12.55 -23.61 23.81
N GLN A 172 -11.99 -23.97 22.66
CA GLN A 172 -11.89 -25.36 22.20
C GLN A 172 -11.11 -26.23 23.19
N MET A 173 -9.92 -25.78 23.61
CA MET A 173 -9.10 -26.48 24.61
C MET A 173 -9.91 -26.72 25.90
N LYS A 174 -10.65 -25.70 26.33
CA LYS A 174 -11.46 -25.77 27.55
C LYS A 174 -12.62 -26.78 27.43
N ALA A 175 -13.30 -26.81 26.29
CA ALA A 175 -14.36 -27.79 26.02
C ALA A 175 -13.82 -29.24 26.00
N GLN A 176 -12.58 -29.42 25.51
CA GLN A 176 -11.84 -30.69 25.56
C GLN A 176 -11.27 -31.03 26.96
N GLY A 177 -11.58 -30.23 27.99
CA GLY A 177 -11.13 -30.46 29.37
C GLY A 177 -9.69 -30.04 29.65
N THR A 178 -9.04 -29.29 28.75
CA THR A 178 -7.69 -28.75 28.93
C THR A 178 -7.77 -27.28 29.34
N GLU A 179 -7.21 -26.91 30.50
CA GLU A 179 -7.21 -25.51 30.94
C GLU A 179 -6.34 -24.64 30.01
N PRO A 180 -6.93 -23.64 29.32
CA PRO A 180 -6.18 -22.79 28.41
C PRO A 180 -5.27 -21.85 29.19
N THR A 181 -4.01 -21.74 28.76
CA THR A 181 -3.04 -20.81 29.38
C THR A 181 -2.45 -19.89 28.33
N ILE A 182 -2.10 -18.67 28.73
CA ILE A 182 -1.40 -17.69 27.88
C ILE A 182 -0.15 -18.30 27.24
N ARG A 183 0.60 -19.13 27.98
CA ARG A 183 1.79 -19.82 27.46
C ARG A 183 1.44 -20.89 26.41
N GLY A 184 0.38 -21.68 26.64
CA GLY A 184 -0.07 -22.70 25.69
C GLY A 184 -0.55 -22.09 24.38
N ILE A 185 -1.33 -21.01 24.45
CA ILE A 185 -1.73 -20.25 23.26
C ILE A 185 -0.52 -19.65 22.55
N ALA A 186 0.41 -19.04 23.29
CA ALA A 186 1.61 -18.44 22.70
C ALA A 186 2.45 -19.44 21.90
N GLN A 187 2.57 -20.69 22.37
CA GLN A 187 3.24 -21.76 21.63
C GLN A 187 2.53 -22.10 20.32
N HIS A 188 1.20 -22.16 20.32
CA HIS A 188 0.43 -22.45 19.11
C HIS A 188 0.58 -21.36 18.04
N PHE A 189 0.67 -20.09 18.46
CA PHE A 189 0.86 -18.95 17.57
C PHE A 189 2.34 -18.61 17.29
N ALA A 190 3.28 -19.40 17.79
CA ALA A 190 4.73 -19.16 17.69
C ALA A 190 5.13 -17.71 18.09
N VAL A 191 4.50 -17.16 19.13
CA VAL A 191 4.73 -15.80 19.64
C VAL A 191 5.19 -15.82 21.09
N ALA A 192 5.70 -14.70 21.60
CA ALA A 192 6.02 -14.57 23.01
C ALA A 192 4.74 -14.56 23.87
N PRO A 193 4.75 -15.15 25.09
CA PRO A 193 3.60 -15.07 26.02
C PRO A 193 3.16 -13.64 26.35
N SER A 194 4.10 -12.69 26.39
CA SER A 194 3.80 -11.27 26.59
C SER A 194 2.98 -10.67 25.44
N THR A 195 3.14 -11.16 24.21
CA THR A 195 2.35 -10.76 23.05
C THR A 195 0.90 -11.17 23.23
N VAL A 196 0.65 -12.42 23.65
CA VAL A 196 -0.71 -12.93 23.91
C VAL A 196 -1.33 -12.21 25.11
N ALA A 197 -0.58 -11.99 26.19
CA ALA A 197 -1.07 -11.23 27.34
C ALA A 197 -1.52 -9.81 26.96
N ARG A 198 -0.83 -9.16 26.00
CA ARG A 198 -1.21 -7.83 25.49
C ARG A 198 -2.53 -7.84 24.72
N TRP A 199 -2.92 -8.96 24.12
CA TRP A 199 -4.23 -9.10 23.45
C TRP A 199 -5.40 -9.14 24.44
N PHE A 200 -5.13 -9.50 25.69
CA PHE A 200 -6.13 -9.72 26.74
C PHE A 200 -5.80 -8.91 28.00
N PRO A 201 -6.07 -7.59 28.02
CA PRO A 201 -5.88 -6.80 29.22
C PRO A 201 -6.77 -7.30 30.37
N GLY A 202 -6.20 -7.45 31.57
CA GLY A 202 -6.92 -7.88 32.77
C GLY A 202 -7.20 -9.39 32.83
N THR A 203 -8.38 -9.78 33.32
CA THR A 203 -8.84 -11.18 33.46
C THR A 203 -9.64 -11.68 32.25
N SER A 204 -9.68 -10.89 31.18
CA SER A 204 -10.54 -11.10 30.00
C SER A 204 -10.31 -12.44 29.29
N PHE A 205 -9.09 -12.97 29.31
CA PHE A 205 -8.76 -14.20 28.59
C PHE A 205 -9.57 -15.42 29.08
N GLN A 206 -9.56 -15.70 30.38
CA GLN A 206 -10.23 -16.87 30.95
C GLN A 206 -11.76 -16.74 30.89
N GLU A 207 -12.27 -15.53 31.11
CA GLU A 207 -13.71 -15.24 31.05
C GLU A 207 -14.26 -15.40 29.63
N GLU A 208 -13.54 -14.90 28.62
CA GLU A 208 -13.94 -15.05 27.22
C GLU A 208 -13.83 -16.50 26.74
N ALA A 209 -12.78 -17.22 27.12
CA ALA A 209 -12.64 -18.65 26.80
C ALA A 209 -13.75 -19.50 27.43
N GLU A 210 -14.14 -19.23 28.67
CA GLU A 210 -15.28 -19.90 29.34
C GLU A 210 -16.61 -19.58 28.65
N LYS A 211 -16.81 -18.34 28.22
CA LYS A 211 -18.04 -17.95 27.54
C LYS A 211 -18.16 -18.68 26.20
N LEU A 212 -17.07 -18.77 25.45
CA LEU A 212 -17.07 -19.36 24.11
C LEU A 212 -16.97 -20.91 24.13
N SER A 213 -16.47 -21.53 25.20
CA SER A 213 -16.37 -23.01 25.27
C SER A 213 -17.71 -23.71 25.11
N LYS A 214 -18.82 -23.03 25.46
CA LYS A 214 -20.20 -23.51 25.29
C LYS A 214 -20.62 -23.73 23.83
N PHE A 215 -19.88 -23.19 22.87
CA PHE A 215 -20.09 -23.42 21.45
C PHE A 215 -19.29 -24.62 20.93
N PHE A 216 -18.63 -25.37 21.80
CA PHE A 216 -17.83 -26.53 21.42
C PHE A 216 -18.31 -27.78 22.14
N ASP A 217 -18.32 -28.91 21.42
CA ASP A 217 -18.47 -30.23 22.02
C ASP A 217 -17.17 -30.65 22.76
N LYS A 218 -17.24 -31.77 23.46
CA LYS A 218 -16.11 -32.39 24.16
C LYS A 218 -14.93 -32.78 23.25
N ASP A 219 -15.19 -32.93 21.95
CA ASP A 219 -14.21 -33.31 20.95
C ASP A 219 -13.59 -32.05 20.29
N GLY A 220 -14.11 -30.85 20.60
CA GLY A 220 -13.65 -29.56 20.11
C GLY A 220 -14.26 -29.13 18.78
N ASN A 221 -15.39 -29.71 18.37
CA ASN A 221 -16.15 -29.26 17.19
C ASN A 221 -17.17 -28.19 17.57
N ILE A 222 -17.47 -27.29 16.65
CA ILE A 222 -18.42 -26.20 16.90
C ILE A 222 -19.86 -26.75 16.92
N GLU A 223 -20.54 -26.62 18.06
CA GLU A 223 -21.97 -26.78 18.21
C GLU A 223 -22.65 -25.42 18.07
N TRP A 224 -23.18 -25.13 16.86
CA TRP A 224 -24.04 -23.97 16.68
C TRP A 224 -25.36 -24.22 17.42
N PRO A 225 -25.86 -23.28 18.25
CA PRO A 225 -27.22 -23.37 18.73
C PRO A 225 -28.15 -23.36 17.51
N SER A 226 -28.84 -24.46 17.28
CA SER A 226 -29.90 -24.55 16.27
C SER A 226 -30.89 -23.41 16.48
N LYS A 227 -31.23 -22.68 15.41
CA LYS A 227 -32.24 -21.62 15.48
C LYS A 227 -33.51 -22.18 16.15
N PRO A 228 -34.11 -21.48 17.12
CA PRO A 228 -35.40 -21.89 17.65
C PRO A 228 -36.42 -21.89 16.50
N GLU A 229 -37.12 -23.01 16.34
CA GLU A 229 -38.29 -23.17 15.45
C GLU A 229 -39.44 -22.24 15.87
#